data_AF-A0A3D0ZJA7-F1
#
_entry.id   AF-A0A3D0ZJA7-F1
#
_cell.length_a   1.000
_cell.length_b   1.000
_cell.length_c   1.000
_cell.angle_alpha   90.00
_cell.angle_beta   90.00
_cell.angle_gamma   90.00
#
_symmetry.space_group_name_H-M   'P 1'
#
loop_
_entity.id
_entity.type
_entity.pdbx_description
1 polymer ?
#
loop_
_entity_poly.entity_id
_entity_poly.type
_entity_poly.pdbx_seq_one_letter_code
_entity_poly.pdbx_strand_id
1 'polypeptide(L)'
;GPEFGRFLRFVNSNDVWVKVSCPERLSVTGPSALDGEQHAYTDAVPFGRRVIEEFPDRVLWGTDWPHPNLTGHMPDDGLLVDYIPQVAVTPEQQHKLLV
;
A
#
# COMPACT_ATOMS: atom_id res chain seq x y z
N GLY A 1 -4.41 -2.71 -14.47
CA GLY A 1 -3.79 -2.94 -15.80
C GLY A 1 -3.31 -4.38 -15.96
N PRO A 2 -2.75 -4.76 -17.12
CA PRO A 2 -2.32 -6.13 -17.40
C PRO A 2 -1.23 -6.64 -16.45
N GLU A 3 -0.26 -5.78 -16.07
CA GLU A 3 0.79 -6.14 -15.10
C GLU A 3 0.23 -6.46 -13.72
N PHE A 4 -0.66 -5.61 -13.21
CA PHE A 4 -1.32 -5.86 -11.93
C PHE A 4 -2.14 -7.17 -11.97
N GLY A 5 -2.83 -7.44 -13.09
CA GLY A 5 -3.51 -8.72 -13.25
C GLY A 5 -2.57 -9.93 -13.25
N ARG A 6 -1.35 -9.80 -13.80
CA ARG A 6 -0.31 -10.85 -13.69
C ARG A 6 0.13 -11.06 -12.25
N PHE A 7 0.33 -9.98 -11.51
CA PHE A 7 0.67 -10.02 -10.09
C PHE A 7 -0.40 -10.75 -9.27
N LEU A 8 -1.68 -10.40 -9.43
CA LEU A 8 -2.77 -11.08 -8.72
C LEU A 8 -2.83 -12.58 -9.05
N ARG A 9 -2.64 -12.95 -10.33
CA ARG A 9 -2.57 -14.37 -10.72
C ARG A 9 -1.39 -15.09 -10.07
N PHE A 10 -0.23 -14.45 -9.99
CA PHE A 10 0.92 -15.02 -9.31
C PHE A 10 0.62 -15.29 -7.83
N VAL A 11 0.05 -14.32 -7.12
CA VAL A 11 -0.31 -14.49 -5.69
C VAL A 11 -1.38 -15.58 -5.51
N ASN A 12 -2.36 -15.63 -6.41
CA ASN A 12 -3.40 -16.66 -6.37
C ASN A 12 -2.85 -18.08 -6.60
N SER A 13 -1.87 -18.24 -7.49
CA SER A 13 -1.33 -19.55 -7.87
C SER A 13 -0.18 -20.04 -6.98
N ASN A 14 0.27 -19.25 -6.00
CA ASN A 14 1.42 -19.59 -5.15
C ASN A 14 1.10 -19.35 -3.67
N ASP A 15 1.84 -20.02 -2.79
CA ASP A 15 1.79 -19.78 -1.34
C ASP A 15 2.75 -18.64 -0.97
N VAL A 16 2.29 -17.41 -1.19
CA VAL A 16 3.07 -16.19 -0.96
C VAL A 16 2.24 -15.14 -0.25
N TRP A 17 2.93 -14.26 0.48
CA TRP A 17 2.34 -13.11 1.15
C TRP A 17 2.62 -11.84 0.36
N VAL A 18 1.73 -10.85 0.50
CA VAL A 18 1.90 -9.52 -0.11
C VAL A 18 2.05 -8.47 0.96
N LYS A 19 3.13 -7.69 0.88
CA LYS A 19 3.25 -6.46 1.66
C LYS A 19 2.54 -5.31 0.93
N VAL A 20 1.47 -4.79 1.53
CA VAL A 20 0.67 -3.69 0.96
C VAL A 20 1.20 -2.36 1.49
N SER A 21 2.39 -1.95 1.06
CA SER A 21 3.07 -0.73 1.55
C SER A 21 3.71 0.07 0.40
N CYS A 22 4.57 1.03 0.73
CA CYS A 22 5.32 1.86 -0.21
C CYS A 22 4.49 2.71 -1.21
N PRO A 23 3.35 3.32 -0.82
CA PRO A 23 2.61 4.18 -1.76
C PRO A 23 3.47 5.35 -2.27
N GLU A 24 4.44 5.83 -1.47
CA GLU A 24 5.41 6.87 -1.84
C GLU A 24 6.37 6.47 -2.97
N ARG A 25 6.51 5.17 -3.25
CA ARG A 25 7.33 4.63 -4.36
C ARG A 25 6.48 4.23 -5.57
N LEU A 26 5.23 3.83 -5.32
CA LEU A 26 4.34 3.26 -6.34
C LEU A 26 3.44 4.30 -6.99
N SER A 27 3.18 5.42 -6.30
CA SER A 27 2.43 6.55 -6.84
C SER A 27 3.14 7.15 -8.04
N VAL A 28 2.40 7.36 -9.12
CA VAL A 28 2.91 7.97 -10.37
C VAL A 28 2.24 9.31 -10.62
N THR A 29 0.96 9.41 -10.27
CA THR A 29 0.08 10.55 -10.55
C THR A 29 -0.56 11.13 -9.28
N GLY A 30 -0.50 10.41 -8.16
CA GLY A 30 -0.95 10.91 -6.86
C GLY A 30 -0.03 12.03 -6.35
N PRO A 31 -0.56 12.97 -5.55
CA PRO A 31 0.26 14.03 -4.99
C PRO A 31 1.29 13.44 -4.02
N SER A 32 2.49 14.02 -3.98
CA SER A 32 3.52 13.63 -3.01
C SER A 32 3.23 14.24 -1.65
N ALA A 33 3.67 13.60 -0.57
CA ALA A 33 3.54 14.13 0.80
C ALA A 33 4.53 15.29 1.05
N LEU A 34 4.31 16.40 0.36
CA LEU A 34 5.09 17.63 0.44
C LEU A 34 4.16 18.80 0.77
N ASP A 35 4.73 19.90 1.26
CA ASP A 35 4.03 21.17 1.46
C ASP A 35 2.72 21.08 2.26
N GLY A 36 2.64 20.11 3.18
CA GLY A 36 1.47 19.89 4.04
C GLY A 36 0.36 19.05 3.41
N GLU A 37 0.55 18.43 2.24
CA GLU A 37 -0.42 17.50 1.65
C GLU A 37 -0.71 16.32 2.61
N GLN A 38 -2.00 16.08 2.86
CA GLN A 38 -2.48 15.04 3.79
C GLN A 38 -3.07 13.82 3.06
N HIS A 39 -3.38 13.96 1.77
CA HIS A 39 -3.98 12.92 0.91
C HIS A 39 -3.01 12.51 -0.20
N ALA A 40 -1.77 12.21 0.19
CA ALA A 40 -0.73 11.79 -0.74
C ALA A 40 -0.99 10.39 -1.34
N TYR A 41 -0.43 10.14 -2.53
CA TYR A 41 -0.34 8.82 -3.17
C TYR A 41 -1.68 8.10 -3.42
N THR A 42 -2.76 8.87 -3.59
CA THR A 42 -4.13 8.34 -3.69
C THR A 42 -4.37 7.42 -4.88
N ASP A 43 -3.54 7.49 -5.92
CA ASP A 43 -3.58 6.61 -7.08
C ASP A 43 -3.13 5.17 -6.78
N ALA A 44 -2.37 4.95 -5.69
CA ALA A 44 -1.99 3.63 -5.22
C ALA A 44 -3.09 2.92 -4.40
N VAL A 45 -4.05 3.68 -3.83
CA VAL A 45 -5.09 3.15 -2.94
C VAL A 45 -5.95 2.04 -3.59
N PRO A 46 -6.46 2.19 -4.84
CA PRO A 46 -7.30 1.16 -5.45
C PRO A 46 -6.58 -0.19 -5.61
N PHE A 47 -5.26 -0.17 -5.82
CA PHE A 47 -4.46 -1.39 -5.94
C PHE A 47 -4.31 -2.08 -4.59
N GLY A 48 -3.99 -1.33 -3.53
CA GLY A 48 -3.90 -1.88 -2.17
C GLY A 48 -5.22 -2.48 -1.70
N ARG A 49 -6.35 -1.79 -1.91
CA ARG A 49 -7.70 -2.31 -1.62
C ARG A 49 -7.93 -3.65 -2.30
N ARG A 50 -7.67 -3.73 -3.60
CA ARG A 50 -7.92 -4.94 -4.39
C ARG A 50 -7.13 -6.14 -3.87
N VAL A 51 -5.87 -5.94 -3.46
CA VAL A 51 -5.05 -7.01 -2.89
C VAL A 51 -5.61 -7.50 -1.56
N ILE A 52 -5.99 -6.59 -0.66
CA ILE A 52 -6.56 -6.93 0.65
C ILE A 52 -7.90 -7.67 0.51
N GLU A 53 -8.72 -7.26 -0.45
CA GLU A 53 -10.00 -7.92 -0.74
C GLU A 53 -9.80 -9.34 -1.32
N GLU A 54 -8.85 -9.53 -2.24
CA GLU A 54 -8.62 -10.84 -2.86
C GLU A 54 -7.86 -11.82 -1.94
N PHE A 55 -6.94 -11.31 -1.11
CA PHE A 55 -6.02 -12.14 -0.33
C PHE A 55 -5.98 -11.73 1.15
N PRO A 56 -7.13 -11.63 1.85
CA PRO A 56 -7.21 -11.04 3.18
C PRO A 56 -6.35 -11.77 4.22
N ASP A 57 -6.05 -13.05 4.03
CA ASP A 57 -5.26 -13.87 4.97
C ASP A 57 -3.78 -14.01 4.56
N ARG A 58 -3.33 -13.28 3.53
CA ARG A 58 -1.97 -13.33 2.99
C ARG A 58 -1.41 -11.94 2.71
N VAL A 59 -1.79 -10.97 3.53
CA VAL A 59 -1.33 -9.59 3.45
C VAL A 59 -0.65 -9.15 4.74
N LEU A 60 0.30 -8.23 4.63
CA LEU A 60 0.93 -7.57 5.75
C LEU A 60 1.27 -6.11 5.40
N TRP A 61 1.57 -5.29 6.40
CA TRP A 61 1.94 -3.88 6.21
C TRP A 61 3.19 -3.50 7.00
N GLY A 62 3.89 -2.45 6.55
CA GLY A 62 4.98 -1.81 7.29
C GLY A 62 5.35 -0.48 6.64
N THR A 63 5.97 0.44 7.38
CA THR A 63 6.30 1.79 6.91
C THR A 63 7.37 1.82 5.81
N ASP A 64 8.25 0.82 5.78
CA ASP A 64 9.47 0.82 4.95
C ASP A 64 10.51 1.90 5.34
N TRP A 65 10.40 2.43 6.57
CA TRP A 65 11.47 3.20 7.22
C TRP A 65 12.78 2.39 7.28
N PRO A 66 13.97 2.97 7.01
CA PRO A 66 14.27 4.40 6.84
C PRO A 66 14.19 4.91 5.40
N HIS A 67 13.34 4.32 4.56
CA HIS A 67 13.06 4.78 3.21
C HIS A 67 14.29 4.87 2.29
N PRO A 68 15.13 3.81 2.20
CA PRO A 68 16.34 3.86 1.41
C PRO A 68 16.06 4.12 -0.08
N ASN A 69 16.97 4.82 -0.75
CA ASN A 69 16.92 5.14 -2.18
C ASN A 69 15.69 5.93 -2.64
N LEU A 70 14.95 6.57 -1.72
CA LEU A 70 13.89 7.50 -2.09
C LEU A 70 14.50 8.88 -2.34
N THR A 71 14.56 9.31 -3.60
CA THR A 71 15.28 10.53 -4.01
C THR A 71 14.37 11.72 -4.29
N GLY A 72 13.06 11.51 -4.45
CA GLY A 72 12.10 12.58 -4.78
C GLY A 72 11.71 13.42 -3.58
N HIS A 73 11.38 12.76 -2.47
CA HIS A 73 10.93 13.38 -1.23
C HIS A 73 11.03 12.37 -0.09
N MET A 74 11.03 12.86 1.15
CA MET A 74 10.96 12.03 2.36
C MET A 74 9.50 12.04 2.84
N PRO A 75 8.77 10.91 2.86
CA PRO A 75 7.41 10.87 3.38
C PRO A 75 7.39 11.15 4.89
N ASP A 76 6.27 11.70 5.35
CA ASP A 76 5.90 11.60 6.76
C ASP A 76 5.38 10.17 7.01
N ASP A 77 6.03 9.43 7.92
CA ASP A 77 5.59 8.08 8.31
C ASP A 77 4.17 8.08 8.89
N GLY A 78 3.72 9.17 9.51
CA GLY A 78 2.35 9.33 10.00
C GLY A 78 1.33 9.26 8.86
N LEU A 79 1.61 9.91 7.74
CA LEU A 79 0.75 9.85 6.54
C LEU A 79 0.76 8.45 5.91
N LEU A 80 1.85 7.69 6.05
CA LEU A 80 1.89 6.28 5.63
C LEU A 80 1.05 5.40 6.57
N VAL A 81 0.99 5.69 7.87
CA VAL A 81 0.06 5.01 8.78
C VAL A 81 -1.39 5.37 8.42
N ASP A 82 -1.68 6.63 8.08
CA ASP A 82 -3.00 7.08 7.64
C ASP A 82 -3.44 6.51 6.28
N TYR A 83 -2.53 5.88 5.53
CA TYR A 83 -2.85 5.09 4.34
C TYR A 83 -3.55 3.76 4.68
N ILE A 84 -3.30 3.17 5.86
CA ILE A 84 -3.88 1.89 6.28
C ILE A 84 -5.42 1.88 6.18
N PRO A 85 -6.16 2.81 6.81
CA PRO A 85 -7.63 2.82 6.71
C PRO A 85 -8.14 3.12 5.30
N GLN A 86 -7.29 3.65 4.42
CA GLN A 86 -7.67 3.86 3.03
C GLN A 86 -7.69 2.55 2.26
N VAL A 87 -6.78 1.61 2.53
CA VAL A 87 -6.73 0.30 1.83
C VAL A 87 -7.45 -0.83 2.58
N ALA A 88 -7.43 -0.82 3.91
CA ALA A 88 -8.16 -1.72 4.79
C ALA A 88 -9.34 -0.94 5.41
N VAL A 89 -10.48 -0.95 4.74
CA VAL A 89 -11.62 -0.06 5.04
C VAL A 89 -12.53 -0.59 6.17
N THR A 90 -12.24 -1.78 6.69
CA THR A 90 -12.96 -2.39 7.83
C THR A 90 -11.99 -2.72 8.96
N PRO A 91 -12.46 -2.73 10.23
CA PRO A 91 -11.65 -3.19 11.37
C PRO A 91 -11.08 -4.59 11.18
N GLU A 92 -11.84 -5.50 10.56
CA GLU A 92 -11.41 -6.87 10.28
C GLU A 92 -10.25 -6.90 9.27
N GLN A 93 -10.34 -6.11 8.20
CA GLN A 93 -9.23 -5.98 7.24
C GLN A 93 -7.99 -5.37 7.90
N GLN A 94 -8.15 -4.35 8.75
CA GLN A 94 -7.03 -3.72 9.46
C GLN A 94 -6.37 -4.71 10.42
N HIS A 95 -7.16 -5.51 11.14
CA HIS A 95 -6.64 -6.55 12.02
C HIS A 95 -5.82 -7.57 11.22
N LYS A 96 -6.37 -8.13 10.13
CA LYS A 96 -5.65 -9.11 9.29
C LYS A 96 -4.38 -8.55 8.65
N LEU A 97 -4.38 -7.27 8.31
CA LEU A 97 -3.23 -6.61 7.69
C LEU A 97 -2.09 -6.35 8.68
N LEU A 98 -2.39 -6.20 9.97
CA LEU A 98 -1.45 -5.76 11.00
C LEU A 98 -1.04 -6.85 12.00
N VAL A 99 -1.78 -7.96 12.10
CA VAL A 99 -1.62 -9.01 13.12
C VAL A 99 -1.76 -10.41 12.53
#